data_AF-A0A968XP04-F1
#
_entry.id   AF-A0A968XP04-F1
#
_cell.length_a   1.000
_cell.length_b   1.000
_cell.length_c   1.000
_cell.angle_alpha   90.00
_cell.angle_beta   90.00
_cell.angle_gamma   90.00
#
_symmetry.space_group_name_H-M   'P 1'
#
loop_
_entity.id
_entity.type
_entity.pdbx_description
1 polymer ?
#
loop_
_entity_poly.entity_id
_entity_poly.type
_entity_poly.pdbx_seq_one_letter_code
_entity_poly.pdbx_strand_id
1 'polypeptide(L)' 'MKKICLSFFFLLVFVFATFAQTTPKPPTTHLKVGDDAPDFTLNDTAGKPVKLSDFKSKKNVVLAFYVLAFTGG' A
#
# COMPACT_ATOMS: atom_id res chain seq x y z
N MET A 1 29.00 27.64 -28.95
CA MET A 1 28.54 26.28 -29.30
C MET A 1 28.82 25.24 -28.19
N LYS A 2 30.02 25.20 -27.59
CA LYS A 2 30.40 24.23 -26.53
C LYS A 2 29.56 24.31 -25.24
N LYS A 3 29.15 25.52 -24.82
CA LYS A 3 28.38 25.78 -23.58
C LYS A 3 26.88 25.43 -23.69
N ILE A 4 26.31 25.48 -24.89
CA ILE A 4 24.90 25.11 -25.15
C ILE A 4 24.72 23.59 -25.05
N CYS A 5 25.68 22.82 -25.57
CA CYS A 5 25.63 21.34 -25.53
C CYS A 5 25.79 20.83 -24.09
N LEU A 6 26.65 21.45 -23.29
CA LEU A 6 26.84 21.12 -21.87
C LEU A 6 25.58 21.42 -21.03
N SER A 7 24.87 22.53 -21.33
CA SER A 7 23.62 22.88 -20.65
C SER A 7 22.47 21.95 -21.04
N PHE A 8 22.41 21.51 -22.30
CA PHE A 8 21.40 20.53 -22.75
C PHE A 8 21.63 19.14 -22.16
N PHE A 9 22.90 18.74 -22.02
CA PHE A 9 23.27 17.50 -21.34
C PHE A 9 22.91 17.53 -19.85
N PHE A 10 23.14 18.67 -19.18
CA PHE A 10 22.77 18.85 -17.77
C PHE A 10 21.24 18.85 -17.56
N LEU A 11 20.47 19.44 -18.49
CA LEU A 11 19.01 19.39 -18.48
C LEU A 11 18.49 17.96 -18.68
N LEU A 12 19.14 17.18 -19.56
CA LEU A 12 18.75 15.79 -19.85
C LEU A 12 19.03 14.84 -18.68
N VAL A 13 20.09 15.06 -17.90
CA VAL A 13 20.36 14.32 -16.66
C VAL A 13 19.36 14.68 -15.55
N PHE A 14 18.87 15.92 -15.50
CA PHE A 14 17.89 16.37 -14.50
C PHE A 14 16.50 15.73 -14.71
N VAL A 15 16.09 15.50 -15.95
CA VAL A 15 14.81 14.83 -16.29
C VAL A 15 14.83 13.34 -15.91
N PHE A 16 15.99 12.68 -15.97
CA PHE A 16 16.12 11.27 -15.56
C PHE A 16 16.04 11.09 -14.04
N ALA A 17 16.52 12.05 -13.26
CA ALA A 17 16.52 11.96 -11.80
C ALA A 17 15.10 11.98 -11.17
N THR A 18 14.11 12.59 -11.83
CA THR A 18 12.73 12.63 -11.33
C THR A 18 11.95 11.33 -11.54
N PHE A 19 12.45 10.39 -12.37
CA PHE A 19 11.79 9.10 -12.61
C PHE A 19 12.26 7.97 -11.67
N ALA A 20 13.31 8.20 -10.86
CA ALA A 20 13.96 7.14 -10.09
C ALA A 20 13.39 6.88 -8.68
N GLN A 21 12.33 7.60 -8.25
CA GLN A 21 11.82 7.48 -6.88
C GLN A 21 10.30 7.26 -6.83
N THR A 22 9.85 6.09 -7.25
CA THR A 22 8.55 5.54 -6.84
C THR A 22 8.74 4.16 -6.21
N THR A 23 9.62 4.06 -5.21
CA THR A 23 9.56 2.91 -4.31
C THR A 23 8.29 3.05 -3.46
N PRO A 24 7.36 2.07 -3.48
CA PRO A 24 6.21 2.09 -2.58
C PRO A 24 6.74 2.07 -1.16
N LYS A 25 6.67 3.21 -0.47
CA LYS A 25 6.96 3.28 0.95
C LYS A 25 6.03 2.26 1.63
N PRO A 26 6.56 1.30 2.42
CA PRO A 26 5.73 0.34 3.12
C PRO A 26 4.63 1.09 3.88
N PRO A 27 3.36 0.67 3.77
CA PRO A 27 2.28 1.27 4.53
C PRO A 27 2.67 1.29 6.00
N THR A 28 2.80 2.49 6.57
CA THR A 28 3.04 2.67 8.00
C THR A 28 1.66 2.73 8.63
N THR A 29 1.24 1.64 9.27
CA THR A 29 -0.08 1.53 9.90
C THR A 29 -0.08 2.30 11.21
N HIS A 30 -0.50 3.57 11.14
CA HIS A 30 -0.70 4.41 12.31
C HIS A 30 -2.18 4.41 12.72
N LEU A 31 -2.75 3.22 12.95
CA LEU A 31 -4.16 3.07 13.36
C LEU A 31 -4.33 3.52 14.82
N LYS A 32 -5.32 4.37 15.08
CA LYS A 32 -5.75 4.74 16.43
C LYS A 32 -7.22 4.39 16.64
N VAL A 33 -7.62 4.32 17.91
CA VAL A 33 -9.03 4.12 18.27
C VAL A 33 -9.87 5.26 17.70
N GLY A 34 -10.99 4.90 17.08
CA GLY A 34 -11.92 5.84 16.45
C GLY A 34 -11.66 6.09 14.97
N ASP A 35 -10.52 5.65 14.42
CA ASP A 35 -10.31 5.68 12.97
C ASP A 35 -11.28 4.72 12.26
N ASP A 36 -11.71 5.11 11.06
CA ASP A 36 -12.35 4.17 10.15
C ASP A 36 -11.36 3.04 9.80
N ALA A 37 -11.80 1.79 9.98
CA ALA A 37 -11.01 0.64 9.62
C ALA A 37 -10.69 0.65 8.12
N PRO A 38 -9.42 0.47 7.70
CA PRO A 38 -9.06 0.37 6.28
C PRO A 38 -9.80 -0.76 5.61
N ASP A 39 -10.40 -0.47 4.47
CA ASP A 39 -11.14 -1.48 3.72
C ASP A 39 -10.18 -2.42 2.99
N PHE A 40 -10.53 -3.70 2.96
CA PHE A 40 -9.76 -4.72 2.24
C PHE A 40 -10.70 -5.82 1.75
N THR A 41 -10.23 -6.54 0.74
CA THR A 41 -10.89 -7.74 0.22
C THR A 41 -9.91 -8.91 0.32
N LEU A 42 -10.34 -10.00 0.95
CA LEU A 42 -9.59 -11.25 1.03
C LEU A 42 -10.46 -12.40 0.54
N ASN A 43 -9.82 -13.47 0.09
CA ASN A 43 -10.53 -14.69 -0.22
C ASN A 43 -10.80 -15.47 1.08
N ASP A 44 -12.01 -16.00 1.23
CA ASP A 44 -12.33 -16.97 2.28
C ASP A 44 -11.73 -18.36 1.97
N THR A 45 -12.00 -19.34 2.82
CA THR A 45 -11.51 -20.72 2.68
C THR A 45 -12.04 -21.43 1.43
N ALA A 46 -13.13 -20.94 0.84
CA ALA A 46 -13.71 -21.44 -0.41
C ALA A 46 -13.27 -20.62 -1.64
N GLY A 47 -12.36 -19.65 -1.46
CA GLY A 47 -11.88 -18.78 -2.53
C GLY A 47 -12.85 -17.65 -2.89
N LYS A 48 -13.92 -17.43 -2.12
CA LYS A 48 -14.87 -16.35 -2.37
C LYS A 48 -14.32 -15.03 -1.85
N PRO A 49 -14.41 -13.93 -2.62
CA PRO A 49 -13.99 -12.63 -2.14
C PRO A 49 -14.93 -12.13 -1.04
N VAL A 50 -14.34 -11.67 0.06
CA VAL A 50 -15.01 -11.10 1.22
C VAL A 50 -14.41 -9.72 1.49
N LYS A 51 -15.27 -8.71 1.57
CA LYS A 51 -14.85 -7.31 1.79
C LYS A 51 -15.23 -6.85 3.20
N LEU A 52 -14.32 -6.16 3.89
CA LEU A 52 -14.59 -5.66 5.24
C LEU A 52 -15.82 -4.74 5.28
N SER A 53 -15.95 -3.86 4.27
CA SER A 53 -17.09 -2.94 4.16
C SER A 53 -18.47 -3.63 4.13
N ASP A 54 -18.55 -4.89 3.72
CA ASP A 54 -19.83 -5.60 3.60
C ASP A 54 -20.49 -5.84 4.97
N PHE A 55 -19.71 -5.75 6.05
CA PHE A 55 -20.14 -5.90 7.44
C PHE A 55 -20.40 -4.56 8.15
N LYS A 56 -19.96 -3.43 7.57
CA LYS A 56 -20.11 -2.10 8.18
C LYS A 56 -21.59 -1.81 8.45
N SER A 57 -21.89 -1.31 9.65
CA SER A 57 -23.25 -0.99 10.13
C SER A 57 -24.24 -2.16 10.23
N LYS A 58 -23.80 -3.41 10.05
CA LYS A 58 -24.66 -4.60 10.19
C LYS A 58 -24.40 -5.38 11.47
N LYS A 59 -23.14 -5.43 11.92
CA LYS A 59 -22.71 -6.14 13.14
C LYS A 59 -21.34 -5.65 13.58
N ASN A 60 -20.97 -5.97 14.82
CA ASN A 60 -19.61 -5.80 15.30
C ASN A 60 -18.69 -6.85 14.66
N VAL A 61 -17.46 -6.46 14.33
CA VAL A 61 -16.45 -7.30 13.67
C VAL A 61 -15.18 -7.29 14.51
N VAL A 62 -14.62 -8.48 14.74
CA VAL A 62 -13.30 -8.65 15.35
C VAL A 62 -12.36 -9.22 14.27
N LEU A 63 -11.20 -8.58 14.09
CA LEU A 63 -10.19 -9.02 13.12
C LEU A 63 -8.96 -9.54 13.88
N ALA A 64 -8.53 -10.75 13.55
CA ALA A 64 -7.35 -11.38 14.12
C ALA A 64 -6.39 -11.79 13.00
N PHE A 65 -5.10 -11.53 13.20
CA PHE A 65 -4.03 -11.92 12.28
C PHE A 65 -3.20 -13.03 12.92
N TYR A 66 -2.97 -14.11 12.19
CA TYR A 66 -2.14 -15.23 12.61
C TYR A 66 -1.02 -15.42 11.58
N VAL A 67 0.18 -15.80 12.04
CA VAL A 67 1.35 -15.89 11.15
C VAL A 67 1.22 -17.04 10.17
N LEU A 68 0.82 -18.22 10.67
CA LEU A 68 0.73 -19.46 9.90
C LEU A 68 -0.52 -20.24 10.29
N ALA A 69 -1.18 -20.84 9.31
CA ALA A 69 -2.27 -21.78 9.55
C ALA A 69 -1.74 -23.04 10.26
N PHE A 70 -2.57 -23.65 11.12
CA PHE A 70 -2.27 -24.91 11.81
C PHE A 70 -1.03 -24.89 12.73
N THR A 71 -0.74 -23.73 13.35
CA THR A 71 0.35 -23.59 14.34
C THR A 71 -0.20 -23.28 15.72
N GLY A 72 0.58 -23.61 16.77
CA GLY A 72 0.32 -23.12 18.12
C GLY A 72 0.65 -21.63 18.21
N GLY A 73 -0.29 -20.86 18.77
CA GLY A 73 -0.15 -19.42 18.98
C GLY A 73 0.63 -19.06 20.24
#